data_AF-A0A958GAG9-F1
#
_entry.id   AF-A0A958GAG9-F1
#
_cell.length_a   1.000
_cell.length_b   1.000
_cell.length_c   1.000
_cell.angle_alpha   90.00
_cell.angle_beta   90.00
_cell.angle_gamma   90.00
#
_symmetry.space_group_name_H-M   'P 1'
#
loop_
_entity.id
_entity.type
_entity.pdbx_description
1 polymer ?
#
loop_
_entity_poly.entity_id
_entity_poly.type
_entity_poly.pdbx_seq_one_letter_code
_entity_poly.pdbx_strand_id
1 'polypeptide(L)'
;GKSAIFTRDPAYVVGTTLVVGRLGQQQRVYESESMRQIGQGRPTLDLTGEPGAVTEGGDIIFIGGKKLAVGIGQRTTAAGLEKLRQAFPDYEFIAVPHADLHLDVLFTMVGEKKCLADLSQLPEAFVTYLRNDGFTVIEADPAEQPTLGCNVVCVGDNKVIAVKENAATNQRLRE
;
A
#
# COMPACT_ATOMS: atom_id res chain seq x y z
N GLY A 1 18.12 -5.23 10.78
CA GLY A 1 17.73 -6.65 10.86
C GLY A 1 17.25 -7.15 9.52
N LYS A 2 16.82 -8.42 9.40
CA LYS A 2 16.42 -9.03 8.11
C LYS A 2 15.23 -8.33 7.44
N SER A 3 14.35 -7.69 8.22
CA SER A 3 13.18 -6.94 7.73
C SER A 3 13.52 -5.58 7.12
N ALA A 4 14.73 -5.04 7.33
CA ALA A 4 15.11 -3.72 6.84
C ALA A 4 15.20 -3.63 5.29
N ILE A 5 15.12 -4.77 4.59
CA ILE A 5 15.03 -4.82 3.13
C ILE A 5 13.65 -4.41 2.60
N PHE A 6 12.61 -4.45 3.45
CA PHE A 6 11.26 -4.03 3.10
C PHE A 6 11.10 -2.52 3.31
N THR A 7 11.71 -1.76 2.41
CA THR A 7 11.83 -0.30 2.54
C THR A 7 10.49 0.44 2.43
N ARG A 8 9.45 -0.22 1.90
CA ARG A 8 8.11 0.35 1.74
C ARG A 8 7.40 0.56 3.08
N ASP A 9 7.57 -0.35 4.03
CA ASP A 9 6.83 -0.33 5.29
C ASP A 9 7.16 0.87 6.19
N PRO A 10 8.45 1.17 6.51
CA PRO A 10 8.80 2.20 7.49
C PRO A 10 8.53 3.63 7.02
N ALA A 11 8.48 3.88 5.71
CA ALA A 11 8.18 5.19 5.18
C ALA A 11 7.63 5.15 3.75
N TYR A 12 6.78 6.11 3.44
CA TYR A 12 6.14 6.27 2.13
C TYR A 12 5.98 7.77 1.85
N VAL A 13 5.77 8.15 0.59
CA VAL A 13 5.67 9.55 0.19
C VAL A 13 4.23 9.89 -0.17
N VAL A 14 3.69 10.98 0.40
CA VAL A 14 2.39 11.56 0.02
C VAL A 14 2.61 12.95 -0.54
N GLY A 15 2.36 13.10 -1.85
CA GLY A 15 2.69 14.32 -2.58
C GLY A 15 4.21 14.56 -2.57
N THR A 16 4.64 15.59 -1.86
CA THR A 16 6.06 15.93 -1.67
C THR A 16 6.58 15.63 -0.26
N THR A 17 5.72 15.08 0.61
CA THR A 17 6.02 14.85 2.02
C THR A 17 6.38 13.39 2.24
N LEU A 18 7.55 13.13 2.83
CA LEU A 18 7.89 11.82 3.36
C LEU A 18 7.10 11.58 4.64
N VAL A 19 6.33 10.51 4.70
CA VAL A 19 5.69 10.04 5.93
C VAL A 19 6.56 8.95 6.52
N VAL A 20 7.08 9.20 7.73
CA VAL A 20 7.75 8.17 8.52
C VAL A 20 6.71 7.52 9.42
N GLY A 21 6.36 6.28 9.07
CA GLY A 21 5.30 5.54 9.73
C GLY A 21 5.70 5.05 11.12
N ARG A 22 4.70 4.96 12.01
CA ARG A 22 4.82 4.19 13.24
C ARG A 22 4.56 2.73 12.91
N LEU A 23 5.60 1.91 12.92
CA LEU A 23 5.45 0.47 12.68
C LEU A 23 4.77 -0.24 13.87
N GLY A 24 3.98 -1.26 13.58
CA GLY A 24 3.17 -1.96 14.59
C GLY A 24 4.01 -2.87 15.50
N GLN A 25 5.13 -3.37 14.99
CA GLN A 25 6.03 -4.25 15.73
C GLN A 25 7.19 -3.46 16.35
N GLN A 26 7.32 -3.55 17.69
CA GLN A 26 8.38 -2.86 18.43
C GLN A 26 9.79 -3.19 17.91
N GLN A 27 10.02 -4.44 17.50
CA GLN A 27 11.30 -4.87 16.96
C GLN A 27 11.70 -4.18 15.65
N ARG A 28 10.78 -3.50 14.94
CA ARG A 28 11.06 -2.81 13.68
C ARG A 28 11.26 -1.30 13.85
N VAL A 29 11.11 -0.74 15.05
CA VAL A 29 11.16 0.72 15.29
C VAL A 29 12.44 1.38 14.76
N TYR A 30 13.57 0.66 14.78
CA TYR A 30 14.86 1.12 14.22
C TYR A 30 14.81 1.39 12.70
N GLU A 31 13.87 0.78 11.97
CA GLU A 31 13.66 1.00 10.53
C GLU A 31 13.13 2.42 10.30
N SER A 32 12.15 2.86 11.10
CA SER A 32 11.62 4.23 11.06
C SER A 32 12.67 5.27 11.48
N GLU A 33 13.56 4.93 12.41
CA GLU A 33 14.69 5.81 12.79
C GLU A 33 15.64 6.07 11.62
N SER A 34 15.93 5.05 10.82
CA SER A 34 16.74 5.19 9.61
C SER A 34 16.04 6.08 8.58
N MET A 35 14.72 5.96 8.44
CA MET A 35 13.94 6.78 7.51
C MET A 35 13.86 8.26 7.92
N ARG A 36 13.86 8.58 9.22
CA ARG A 36 13.98 9.98 9.69
C ARG A 36 15.24 10.66 9.19
N GLN A 37 16.36 9.94 9.16
CA GLN A 37 17.62 10.49 8.68
C GLN A 37 17.53 10.82 7.18
N ILE A 38 16.89 9.95 6.39
CA ILE A 38 16.64 10.16 4.95
C ILE A 38 15.68 11.34 4.71
N GLY A 39 14.75 11.57 5.64
CA GLY A 39 13.81 12.70 5.62
C GLY A 39 14.43 14.06 5.95
N GLN A 40 15.68 14.12 6.40
CA GLN A 40 16.32 15.41 6.69
C GLN A 40 16.42 16.27 5.42
N GLY A 41 16.03 17.55 5.52
CA GLY A 41 16.09 18.50 4.40
C GLY A 41 14.94 18.43 3.40
N ARG A 42 13.89 17.64 3.66
CA ARG A 42 12.65 17.61 2.85
C ARG A 42 11.40 17.66 3.75
N PRO A 43 10.23 18.06 3.23
CA PRO A 43 8.98 17.98 3.97
C PRO A 43 8.76 16.57 4.51
N THR A 44 8.62 16.44 5.83
CA THR A 44 8.50 15.14 6.51
C THR A 44 7.41 15.21 7.58
N LEU A 45 6.52 14.22 7.57
CA LEU A 45 5.56 13.93 8.63
C LEU A 45 6.08 12.72 9.40
N ASP A 46 6.51 12.92 10.65
CA ASP A 46 6.94 11.83 11.52
C ASP A 46 5.79 11.41 12.45
N LEU A 47 5.24 10.21 12.23
CA LEU A 47 4.17 9.64 13.05
C LEU A 47 4.67 8.69 14.14
N THR A 48 5.98 8.44 14.24
CA THR A 48 6.52 7.42 15.17
C THR A 48 6.19 7.71 16.64
N GLY A 49 6.03 8.98 17.01
CA GLY A 49 5.64 9.42 18.35
C GLY A 49 4.14 9.37 18.64
N GLU A 50 3.30 9.17 17.63
CA GLU A 50 1.84 9.25 17.73
C GLU A 50 1.25 7.94 18.32
N PRO A 51 0.72 7.95 19.56
CA PRO A 51 0.24 6.74 20.21
C PRO A 51 -0.93 6.12 19.45
N GLY A 52 -0.84 4.81 19.17
CA GLY A 52 -1.89 4.03 18.49
C GLY A 52 -2.07 4.33 17.00
N ALA A 53 -1.39 5.34 16.45
CA ALA A 53 -1.47 5.73 15.04
C ALA A 53 -0.48 4.94 14.18
N VAL A 54 -0.63 3.61 14.16
CA VAL A 54 0.22 2.72 13.37
C VAL A 54 -0.08 2.92 11.89
N THR A 55 0.96 3.10 11.07
CA THR A 55 0.87 3.15 9.62
C THR A 55 2.10 2.49 9.01
N GLU A 56 1.90 1.53 8.11
CA GLU A 56 2.97 0.88 7.34
C GLU A 56 2.69 1.06 5.85
N GLY A 57 3.72 1.41 5.05
CA GLY A 57 3.52 1.76 3.64
C GLY A 57 3.04 0.62 2.73
N GLY A 58 3.10 -0.64 3.18
CA GLY A 58 2.44 -1.76 2.50
C GLY A 58 0.91 -1.62 2.45
N ASP A 59 0.32 -0.88 3.39
CA ASP A 59 -1.12 -0.56 3.37
C ASP A 59 -1.46 0.70 2.58
N ILE A 60 -0.46 1.46 2.13
CA ILE A 60 -0.68 2.78 1.51
C ILE A 60 -0.45 2.68 0.01
N ILE A 61 -1.53 2.81 -0.77
CA ILE A 61 -1.50 2.65 -2.22
C ILE A 61 -2.13 3.85 -2.90
N PHE A 62 -1.34 4.57 -3.69
CA PHE A 62 -1.83 5.63 -4.56
C PHE A 62 -2.64 5.02 -5.70
N ILE A 63 -3.89 5.44 -5.85
CA ILE A 63 -4.76 4.96 -6.94
C ILE A 63 -4.98 6.03 -8.03
N GLY A 64 -4.34 7.20 -7.89
CA GLY A 64 -4.34 8.27 -8.90
C GLY A 64 -4.83 9.61 -8.36
N GLY A 65 -4.40 10.70 -9.00
CA GLY A 65 -4.70 12.07 -8.54
C GLY A 65 -4.24 12.29 -7.10
N LYS A 66 -5.11 12.85 -6.25
CA LYS A 66 -4.91 12.97 -4.80
C LYS A 66 -5.67 11.87 -4.01
N LYS A 67 -5.79 10.66 -4.55
CA LYS A 67 -6.51 9.54 -3.90
C LYS A 67 -5.58 8.40 -3.48
N LEU A 68 -5.80 7.87 -2.28
CA LEU A 68 -5.10 6.71 -1.74
C LEU A 68 -6.10 5.66 -1.24
N ALA A 69 -5.86 4.40 -1.59
CA ALA A 69 -6.40 3.26 -0.86
C ALA A 69 -5.51 3.00 0.37
N VAL A 70 -6.13 2.85 1.53
CA VAL A 70 -5.46 2.62 2.81
C VAL A 70 -5.99 1.34 3.43
N GLY A 71 -5.14 0.32 3.50
CA GLY A 71 -5.40 -0.91 4.24
C GLY A 71 -5.69 -0.61 5.71
N ILE A 72 -6.76 -1.19 6.25
CA ILE A 72 -7.06 -1.12 7.68
C ILE A 72 -7.10 -2.55 8.21
N GLY A 73 -6.15 -2.86 9.09
CA GLY A 73 -5.91 -4.21 9.55
C GLY A 73 -4.86 -4.26 10.65
N GLN A 74 -3.96 -5.24 10.57
CA GLN A 74 -2.97 -5.47 11.62
C GLN A 74 -1.86 -4.42 11.65
N ARG A 75 -1.56 -3.79 10.51
CA ARG A 75 -0.38 -2.93 10.33
C ARG A 75 -0.68 -1.47 10.12
N THR A 76 -1.92 -1.12 9.74
CA THR A 76 -2.39 0.26 9.72
C THR A 76 -3.71 0.37 10.47
N THR A 77 -3.76 1.29 11.44
CA THR A 77 -4.94 1.49 12.30
C THR A 77 -5.81 2.62 11.80
N ALA A 78 -7.08 2.63 12.22
CA ALA A 78 -7.98 3.76 11.99
C ALA A 78 -7.40 5.08 12.54
N ALA A 79 -6.74 5.06 13.71
CA ALA A 79 -6.07 6.23 14.25
C ALA A 79 -4.91 6.72 13.36
N GLY A 80 -4.17 5.81 12.74
CA GLY A 80 -3.15 6.14 11.75
C GLY A 80 -3.74 6.81 10.51
N LEU A 81 -4.83 6.26 9.98
CA LEU A 81 -5.57 6.86 8.88
C LEU A 81 -6.08 8.27 9.21
N GLU A 82 -6.60 8.50 10.41
CA GLU A 82 -7.06 9.84 10.82
C GLU A 82 -5.91 10.85 10.89
N LYS A 83 -4.71 10.43 11.32
CA LYS A 83 -3.52 11.30 11.28
C LYS A 83 -3.13 11.67 9.85
N LEU A 84 -3.25 10.74 8.91
CA LEU A 84 -3.03 11.02 7.49
C LEU A 84 -4.06 12.00 6.94
N ARG A 85 -5.34 11.81 7.23
CA ARG A 85 -6.42 12.74 6.81
C ARG A 85 -6.19 14.16 7.35
N GLN A 86 -5.76 14.28 8.60
CA GLN A 86 -5.45 15.58 9.22
C GLN A 86 -4.24 16.25 8.55
N ALA A 87 -3.19 15.48 8.24
CA ALA A 87 -1.97 16.01 7.64
C ALA A 87 -2.13 16.36 6.14
N PHE A 88 -3.06 15.69 5.45
CA PHE A 88 -3.26 15.81 4.02
C PHE A 88 -4.74 16.05 3.68
N PRO A 89 -5.33 17.20 4.08
CA PRO A 89 -6.76 17.45 3.93
C PRO A 89 -7.23 17.54 2.47
N ASP A 90 -6.32 17.81 1.55
CA ASP A 90 -6.60 17.84 0.10
C ASP A 90 -6.62 16.44 -0.55
N TYR A 91 -6.28 15.38 0.20
CA TYR A 91 -6.23 14.02 -0.29
C TYR A 91 -7.47 13.23 0.15
N GLU A 92 -7.98 12.40 -0.75
CA GLU A 92 -9.02 11.43 -0.47
C GLU A 92 -8.38 10.12 -0.01
N PHE A 93 -8.78 9.64 1.17
CA PHE A 93 -8.31 8.37 1.72
C PHE A 93 -9.46 7.38 1.82
N ILE A 94 -9.40 6.33 1.02
CA ILE A 94 -10.38 5.24 0.96
C ILE A 94 -9.89 4.13 1.88
N ALA A 95 -10.61 3.92 2.98
CA ALA A 95 -10.31 2.83 3.91
C ALA A 95 -10.69 1.48 3.27
N VAL A 96 -9.77 0.52 3.30
CA VAL A 96 -9.96 -0.83 2.77
C VAL A 96 -9.68 -1.83 3.89
N PRO A 97 -10.72 -2.31 4.60
CA PRO A 97 -10.55 -3.38 5.57
C PRO A 97 -10.00 -4.66 4.92
N HIS A 98 -9.02 -5.31 5.54
CA HIS A 98 -8.48 -6.60 5.10
C HIS A 98 -8.02 -7.46 6.29
N ALA A 99 -7.80 -8.76 6.05
CA ALA A 99 -7.33 -9.71 7.06
C ALA A 99 -5.83 -10.04 6.96
N ASP A 100 -5.19 -9.76 5.81
CA ASP A 100 -3.78 -10.04 5.56
C ASP A 100 -2.81 -9.11 6.26
N LEU A 101 -1.51 -9.36 6.03
CA LEU A 101 -0.43 -8.57 6.59
C LEU A 101 -0.48 -7.10 6.15
N HIS A 102 -0.63 -6.87 4.85
CA HIS A 102 -0.73 -5.54 4.23
C HIS A 102 -1.69 -5.55 3.04
N LEU A 103 -2.19 -4.39 2.63
CA LEU A 103 -3.02 -4.27 1.43
C LEU A 103 -2.27 -4.63 0.14
N ASP A 104 -0.97 -4.35 0.04
CA ASP A 104 -0.17 -4.60 -1.17
C ASP A 104 0.07 -6.08 -1.53
N VAL A 105 -0.31 -7.02 -0.65
CA VAL A 105 -0.35 -8.45 -0.98
C VAL A 105 -1.70 -8.87 -1.59
N LEU A 106 -2.69 -7.99 -1.57
CA LEU A 106 -4.05 -8.21 -2.09
C LEU A 106 -4.41 -7.27 -3.25
N PHE A 107 -3.82 -6.09 -3.31
CA PHE A 107 -4.17 -5.05 -4.25
C PHE A 107 -2.95 -4.23 -4.63
N THR A 108 -2.72 -3.99 -5.92
CA THR A 108 -1.67 -3.08 -6.40
C THR A 108 -2.08 -2.36 -7.68
N MET A 109 -1.53 -1.16 -7.89
CA MET A 109 -1.67 -0.46 -9.16
C MET A 109 -0.68 -1.01 -10.18
N VAL A 110 -1.15 -1.29 -11.40
CA VAL A 110 -0.36 -1.84 -12.51
C VAL A 110 -0.37 -0.96 -13.75
N GLY A 111 -0.97 0.22 -13.66
CA GLY A 111 -1.03 1.22 -14.72
C GLY A 111 -1.97 2.37 -14.35
N GLU A 112 -2.11 3.33 -15.24
CA GLU A 112 -3.13 4.37 -15.11
C GLU A 112 -4.52 3.72 -15.20
N LYS A 113 -5.35 3.90 -14.17
CA LYS A 113 -6.68 3.29 -14.07
C LYS A 113 -6.69 1.75 -14.30
N LYS A 114 -5.58 1.07 -14.02
CA LYS A 114 -5.46 -0.40 -14.09
C LYS A 114 -4.86 -0.93 -12.79
N CYS A 115 -5.53 -1.89 -12.16
CA CYS A 115 -5.09 -2.48 -10.88
C CYS A 115 -5.17 -4.00 -10.93
N LEU A 116 -4.33 -4.65 -10.13
CA LEU A 116 -4.34 -6.08 -9.86
C LEU A 116 -4.94 -6.30 -8.47
N ALA A 117 -5.86 -7.24 -8.34
CA ALA A 117 -6.66 -7.41 -7.14
C ALA A 117 -7.01 -8.89 -6.88
N ASP A 118 -6.80 -9.36 -5.65
CA ASP A 118 -7.40 -10.59 -5.15
C ASP A 118 -8.85 -10.31 -4.73
N LEU A 119 -9.78 -10.58 -5.64
CA LEU A 119 -11.20 -10.31 -5.44
C LEU A 119 -11.84 -11.17 -4.35
N SER A 120 -11.19 -12.27 -3.96
CA SER A 120 -11.70 -13.16 -2.92
C SER A 120 -11.48 -12.61 -1.50
N GLN A 121 -10.55 -11.66 -1.35
CA GLN A 121 -10.14 -11.12 -0.06
C GLN A 121 -10.38 -9.62 0.11
N LEU A 122 -10.71 -8.91 -0.97
CA LEU A 122 -11.03 -7.49 -0.93
C LEU A 122 -12.52 -7.23 -0.65
N PRO A 123 -12.87 -6.15 0.07
CA PRO A 123 -14.25 -5.75 0.24
C PRO A 123 -14.95 -5.47 -1.09
N GLU A 124 -16.13 -6.05 -1.30
CA GLU A 124 -16.94 -5.83 -2.52
C GLU A 124 -17.20 -4.34 -2.79
N ALA A 125 -17.43 -3.56 -1.73
CA ALA A 125 -17.63 -2.12 -1.83
C ALA A 125 -16.41 -1.39 -2.43
N PHE A 126 -15.19 -1.82 -2.10
CA PHE A 126 -13.97 -1.24 -2.66
C PHE A 126 -13.78 -1.61 -4.13
N VAL A 127 -14.04 -2.88 -4.49
CA VAL A 127 -14.01 -3.33 -5.89
C VAL A 127 -15.05 -2.59 -6.72
N THR A 128 -16.24 -2.39 -6.18
CA THR A 128 -17.32 -1.62 -6.82
C THR A 128 -16.93 -0.15 -7.00
N TYR A 129 -16.32 0.47 -5.99
CA TYR A 129 -15.76 1.83 -6.09
C TYR A 129 -14.77 1.94 -7.25
N LEU A 130 -13.81 1.01 -7.34
CA LEU A 130 -12.81 0.99 -8.42
C LEU A 130 -13.48 0.89 -9.80
N ARG A 131 -14.41 -0.05 -9.98
CA ARG A 131 -15.11 -0.21 -11.26
C ARG A 131 -15.93 1.03 -11.64
N ASN A 132 -16.62 1.64 -10.66
CA ASN A 132 -17.40 2.86 -10.88
C ASN A 132 -16.51 4.07 -11.20
N ASP A 133 -15.30 4.14 -10.64
CA ASP A 133 -14.30 5.17 -10.96
C ASP A 133 -13.50 4.84 -12.25
N GLY A 134 -13.95 3.84 -13.03
CA GLY A 134 -13.42 3.51 -14.35
C GLY A 134 -12.14 2.69 -14.35
N PHE A 135 -11.77 2.05 -13.24
CA PHE A 135 -10.60 1.19 -13.20
C PHE A 135 -10.87 -0.14 -13.91
N THR A 136 -9.91 -0.57 -14.73
CA THR A 136 -9.79 -1.97 -15.14
C THR A 136 -9.19 -2.77 -14.00
N VAL A 137 -9.99 -3.68 -13.43
CA VAL A 137 -9.58 -4.55 -12.33
C VAL A 137 -9.19 -5.91 -12.91
N ILE A 138 -7.89 -6.21 -12.92
CA ILE A 138 -7.37 -7.54 -13.24
C ILE A 138 -7.48 -8.38 -11.96
N GLU A 139 -8.13 -9.52 -12.07
CA GLU A 139 -8.23 -10.48 -10.97
C GLU A 139 -6.93 -11.29 -10.88
N ALA A 140 -6.30 -11.31 -9.72
CA ALA A 140 -5.20 -12.24 -9.42
C ALA A 140 -5.74 -13.66 -9.21
N ASP A 141 -4.90 -14.67 -9.38
CA ASP A 141 -5.29 -16.04 -9.03
C ASP A 141 -5.20 -16.21 -7.50
N PRO A 142 -6.32 -16.52 -6.80
CA PRO A 142 -6.29 -16.70 -5.34
C PRO A 142 -5.34 -17.81 -4.87
N ALA A 143 -5.07 -18.83 -5.72
CA ALA A 143 -4.12 -19.88 -5.40
C ALA A 143 -2.66 -19.40 -5.33
N GLU A 144 -2.38 -18.23 -5.91
CA GLU A 144 -1.04 -17.61 -5.96
C GLU A 144 -0.85 -16.55 -4.85
N GLN A 145 -1.83 -16.38 -3.96
CA GLN A 145 -1.67 -15.46 -2.83
C GLN A 145 -0.54 -15.85 -1.85
N PRO A 146 -0.34 -17.14 -1.49
CA PRO A 146 0.78 -17.54 -0.63
C PRO A 146 2.16 -17.21 -1.20
N THR A 147 2.25 -17.05 -2.52
CA THR A 147 3.45 -16.65 -3.28
C THR A 147 3.41 -15.18 -3.69
N LEU A 148 2.56 -14.38 -3.04
CA LEU A 148 2.42 -12.93 -3.19
C LEU A 148 2.02 -12.50 -4.61
N GLY A 149 1.03 -13.18 -5.21
CA GLY A 149 0.49 -12.93 -6.55
C GLY A 149 0.23 -11.46 -6.88
N CYS A 150 -0.31 -10.69 -5.94
CA CYS A 150 -0.60 -9.26 -6.15
C CYS A 150 0.58 -8.33 -5.88
N ASN A 151 1.66 -8.80 -5.22
CA ASN A 151 2.77 -7.95 -4.80
C ASN A 151 3.75 -7.71 -5.95
N VAL A 152 3.31 -6.89 -6.90
CA VAL A 152 4.05 -6.52 -8.11
C VAL A 152 4.49 -5.06 -8.07
N VAL A 153 5.50 -4.71 -8.86
CA VAL A 153 6.00 -3.33 -9.00
C VAL A 153 5.71 -2.80 -10.39
N CYS A 154 4.83 -1.81 -10.49
CA CYS A 154 4.61 -1.06 -11.73
C CYS A 154 5.77 -0.08 -11.97
N VAL A 155 6.39 -0.14 -13.14
CA VAL A 155 7.54 0.71 -13.51
C VAL A 155 7.21 1.69 -14.66
N GLY A 156 5.92 1.87 -14.96
CA GLY A 156 5.46 2.69 -16.08
C GLY A 156 5.47 1.95 -17.42
N ASP A 157 5.04 2.61 -18.48
CA ASP A 157 4.96 2.07 -19.85
C ASP A 157 4.25 0.71 -19.96
N ASN A 158 3.20 0.49 -19.16
CA ASN A 158 2.49 -0.80 -19.04
C ASN A 158 3.41 -1.98 -18.68
N LYS A 159 4.50 -1.72 -17.94
CA LYS A 159 5.43 -2.74 -17.46
C LYS A 159 5.28 -2.94 -15.96
N VAL A 160 5.26 -4.21 -15.58
CA VAL A 160 5.24 -4.67 -14.19
C VAL A 160 6.36 -5.67 -13.96
N ILE A 161 6.97 -5.61 -12.78
CA ILE A 161 7.88 -6.63 -12.26
C ILE A 161 7.08 -7.50 -11.31
N ALA A 162 7.04 -8.80 -11.58
CA ALA A 162 6.27 -9.78 -10.83
C ALA A 162 7.09 -11.04 -10.57
N VAL A 163 6.70 -11.78 -9.51
CA VAL A 163 7.29 -13.07 -9.16
C VAL A 163 6.92 -14.10 -10.24
N LYS A 164 7.91 -14.81 -10.78
CA LYS A 164 7.75 -15.66 -11.98
C LYS A 164 6.77 -16.82 -11.75
N GLU A 165 6.77 -17.34 -10.53
CA GLU A 165 6.01 -18.50 -10.08
C GLU A 165 4.49 -18.28 -10.12
N ASN A 166 4.04 -17.01 -10.10
CA ASN A 166 2.63 -16.62 -10.18
C ASN A 166 2.16 -16.62 -11.65
N ALA A 167 2.27 -17.76 -12.32
CA ALA A 167 2.08 -17.91 -13.75
C ALA A 167 0.67 -17.50 -14.23
N ALA A 168 -0.38 -17.84 -13.49
CA ALA A 168 -1.75 -17.52 -13.86
C ALA A 168 -2.02 -16.02 -13.76
N THR A 169 -1.61 -15.39 -12.65
CA THR A 169 -1.68 -13.94 -12.48
C THR A 169 -0.84 -13.21 -13.53
N ASN A 170 0.38 -13.70 -13.79
CA ASN A 170 1.28 -13.14 -14.81
C ASN A 170 0.70 -13.26 -16.22
N GLN A 171 -0.09 -14.29 -16.52
CA GLN A 171 -0.78 -14.40 -17.80
C GLN A 171 -1.85 -13.31 -17.93
N ARG A 172 -2.70 -13.13 -16.92
CA ARG A 172 -3.75 -12.10 -16.91
C ARG A 172 -3.18 -10.68 -16.97
N LEU A 173 -1.98 -10.44 -16.41
CA LEU A 173 -1.29 -9.15 -16.52
C LEU A 173 -0.82 -8.80 -17.93
N ARG A 174 -0.64 -9.79 -18.81
CA ARG A 174 -0.21 -9.59 -20.21
C ARG A 174 -1.37 -9.29 -21.16
N GLU A 175 -2.60 -9.49 -20.70
CA GLU A 175 -3.85 -9.17 -21.41
C GLU A 175 -4.22 -7.69 -21.26
#